data_AF-A0A4S8JVG1-F1
#
_entry.id   AF-A0A4S8JVG1-F1
#
_cell.length_a   1.000
_cell.length_b   1.000
_cell.length_c   1.000
_cell.angle_alpha   90.00
_cell.angle_beta   90.00
_cell.angle_gamma   90.00
#
_symmetry.space_group_name_H-M   'P 1'
#
loop_
_entity.id
_entity.type
_entity.pdbx_description
1 polymer ?
#
loop_
_entity_poly.entity_id
_entity_poly.type
_entity_poly.pdbx_seq_one_letter_code
_entity_poly.pdbx_strand_id
1 'polypeptide(L)'
;MESDEDVRRVPEFGLELAGPSSSERGHGSAVGQDQGRVGQRRRGRSPADKEHKRLKRLLRNRVSAQQARERKKAYLNDLEAKVKDLEAKNSELEERMSTLQNENNMLRQV
;
A
#
# COMPACT_ATOMS: atom_id res chain seq x y z
N MET A 1 -0.82 -14.09 -15.62
CA MET A 1 -0.21 -12.78 -15.88
C MET A 1 -0.74 -11.85 -14.80
N GLU A 2 0.01 -11.68 -13.71
CA GLU A 2 -0.30 -10.66 -12.70
C GLU A 2 -0.20 -9.30 -13.39
N SER A 3 -1.25 -8.50 -13.29
CA SER A 3 -1.40 -7.31 -14.10
C SER A 3 -0.44 -6.25 -13.57
N ASP A 4 0.27 -5.57 -14.47
CA ASP A 4 1.24 -4.49 -14.19
C ASP A 4 0.64 -3.34 -13.32
N GLU A 5 -0.68 -3.32 -13.13
CA GLU A 5 -1.43 -2.47 -12.20
C GLU A 5 -1.21 -2.82 -10.71
N ASP A 6 -1.02 -4.10 -10.37
CA ASP A 6 -0.87 -4.57 -8.98
C ASP A 6 0.46 -4.13 -8.35
N VAL A 7 1.49 -3.96 -9.18
CA VAL A 7 2.84 -3.51 -8.76
C VAL A 7 2.88 -2.01 -8.42
N ARG A 8 1.94 -1.22 -8.96
CA ARG A 8 1.87 0.24 -8.74
C ARG A 8 1.05 0.61 -7.50
N ARG A 9 0.27 -0.32 -6.97
CA ARG A 9 -0.52 -0.11 -5.76
C ARG A 9 0.32 -0.50 -4.56
N VAL A 10 0.71 0.49 -3.75
CA VAL A 10 1.28 0.23 -2.42
C VAL A 10 0.29 -0.66 -1.66
N PRO A 11 0.64 -1.91 -1.33
CA PRO A 11 -0.27 -2.79 -0.61
C PRO A 11 -0.58 -2.20 0.77
N GLU A 12 -1.86 -2.07 1.11
CA GLU A 12 -2.34 -1.64 2.43
C GLU A 12 -2.18 -2.82 3.42
N PHE A 13 -0.94 -3.23 3.72
CA PHE A 13 -0.71 -4.18 4.82
C PHE A 13 -0.83 -3.43 6.15
N GLY A 14 -2.00 -3.48 6.78
CA GLY A 14 -2.18 -2.87 8.09
C GLY A 14 -3.56 -2.94 8.77
N LEU A 15 -4.60 -3.57 8.20
CA LEU A 15 -5.88 -3.77 8.90
C LEU A 15 -6.48 -5.15 8.59
N GLU A 16 -5.89 -6.21 9.14
CA GLU A 16 -6.63 -7.46 9.36
C GLU A 16 -6.82 -7.68 10.86
N LEU A 17 -7.98 -7.25 11.35
CA LEU A 17 -8.61 -7.78 12.57
C LEU A 17 -9.97 -8.37 12.15
N ALA A 18 -9.95 -9.68 11.91
CA ALA A 18 -11.00 -10.67 12.14
C ALA A 18 -12.50 -10.25 11.99
N GLY A 19 -13.03 -10.43 10.78
CA GLY A 19 -14.28 -11.15 10.38
C GLY A 19 -15.69 -10.74 10.91
N PRO A 20 -16.79 -11.36 10.40
CA PRO A 20 -16.92 -12.23 9.22
C PRO A 20 -18.02 -11.83 8.20
N SER A 21 -17.76 -12.24 6.94
CA SER A 21 -18.64 -12.79 5.91
C SER A 21 -20.03 -12.22 5.55
N SER A 22 -20.20 -12.18 4.22
CA SER A 22 -21.36 -12.59 3.41
C SER A 22 -22.57 -11.68 3.24
N SER A 23 -22.83 -11.49 1.94
CA SER A 23 -24.12 -11.58 1.25
C SER A 23 -25.15 -10.47 1.41
N GLU A 24 -25.37 -9.86 0.25
CA GLU A 24 -26.69 -9.67 -0.38
C GLU A 24 -27.54 -8.46 0.00
N ARG A 25 -28.15 -7.95 -1.08
CA ARG A 25 -29.06 -6.81 -1.18
C ARG A 25 -30.27 -6.98 -0.27
N GLY A 26 -30.69 -5.91 0.40
CA GLY A 26 -31.98 -5.90 1.08
C GLY A 26 -32.37 -4.51 1.60
N HIS A 27 -33.51 -4.02 1.12
CA HIS A 27 -34.22 -2.81 1.57
C HIS A 27 -34.41 -2.78 3.10
N GLY A 28 -34.18 -1.62 3.73
CA GLY A 28 -34.49 -1.42 5.14
C GLY A 28 -34.23 0.02 5.59
N SER A 29 -35.26 0.85 5.49
CA SER A 29 -35.29 2.24 5.95
C SER A 29 -35.14 2.31 7.48
N ALA A 30 -34.16 3.06 7.99
CA ALA A 30 -34.13 3.53 9.38
C ALA A 30 -33.26 4.80 9.52
N VAL A 31 -33.90 5.94 9.31
CA VAL A 31 -33.70 7.23 10.00
C VAL A 31 -32.25 7.60 10.38
N GLY A 32 -31.53 8.20 9.43
CA GLY A 32 -30.41 9.10 9.68
C GLY A 32 -30.77 10.48 9.15
N GLN A 33 -31.37 11.31 9.99
CA GLN A 33 -31.65 12.71 9.69
C GLN A 33 -30.32 13.47 9.57
N ASP A 34 -29.97 13.89 8.35
CA ASP A 34 -29.46 15.24 8.08
C ASP A 34 -29.49 15.49 6.55
N GLN A 35 -30.70 15.63 6.01
CA GLN A 35 -30.85 16.42 4.80
C GLN A 35 -30.73 17.89 5.19
N GLY A 36 -29.66 18.57 4.75
CA GLY A 36 -29.73 20.03 4.61
C GLY A 36 -28.44 20.80 4.81
N ARG A 37 -27.77 21.13 3.70
CA ARG A 37 -27.30 22.50 3.35
C ARG A 37 -26.34 22.52 2.16
N VAL A 38 -26.70 21.82 1.08
CA VAL A 38 -26.24 22.18 -0.27
C VAL A 38 -27.06 23.38 -0.74
N GLY A 39 -26.64 24.61 -0.39
CA GLY A 39 -27.29 25.81 -0.97
C GLY A 39 -27.09 27.17 -0.30
N GLN A 40 -26.77 27.26 1.00
CA GLN A 40 -26.89 28.54 1.73
C GLN A 40 -25.65 29.03 2.50
N ARG A 41 -24.42 28.64 2.11
CA ARG A 41 -23.19 29.14 2.77
C ARG A 41 -22.40 30.19 1.99
N ARG A 42 -23.01 30.85 1.00
CA ARG A 42 -22.31 31.80 0.11
C ARG A 42 -22.35 33.28 0.53
N ARG A 43 -22.98 33.66 1.65
CA ARG A 43 -23.00 35.06 2.12
C ARG A 43 -22.50 35.13 3.56
N GLY A 44 -21.32 35.70 3.78
CA GLY A 44 -20.88 36.14 5.12
C GLY A 44 -19.52 35.64 5.63
N ARG A 45 -18.77 34.81 4.88
CA ARG A 45 -17.44 34.41 5.34
C ARG A 45 -16.38 35.40 4.84
N SER A 46 -15.75 36.12 5.77
CA SER A 46 -14.78 37.18 5.45
C SER A 46 -13.63 36.66 4.57
N PRO A 47 -12.94 37.51 3.81
CA PRO A 47 -11.75 37.11 3.06
C PRO A 47 -10.70 36.39 3.93
N ALA A 48 -10.50 36.84 5.17
CA ALA A 48 -9.56 36.25 6.13
C ALA A 48 -9.92 34.79 6.50
N ASP A 49 -11.20 34.51 6.67
CA ASP A 49 -11.70 33.18 6.96
C ASP A 49 -11.48 32.17 5.82
N LYS A 50 -11.60 32.63 4.57
CA LYS A 50 -11.32 31.82 3.39
C LYS A 50 -9.84 31.47 3.32
N GLU A 51 -8.97 32.43 3.62
CA GLU A 51 -7.52 32.20 3.65
C GLU A 51 -7.14 31.23 4.77
N HIS A 52 -7.70 31.39 5.96
CA HIS A 52 -7.46 30.45 7.06
C HIS A 52 -7.89 29.01 6.71
N LYS A 53 -9.04 28.82 6.03
CA LYS A 53 -9.46 27.51 5.53
C LYS A 53 -8.50 26.96 4.46
N ARG A 54 -8.02 27.82 3.55
CA ARG A 54 -7.04 27.46 2.52
C ARG A 54 -5.72 27.00 3.15
N LEU A 55 -5.19 27.73 4.12
CA LEU A 55 -3.96 27.38 4.85
C LEU A 55 -4.10 26.02 5.55
N LYS A 56 -5.20 25.76 6.26
CA LYS A 56 -5.47 24.45 6.89
C LYS A 56 -5.53 23.30 5.87
N ARG A 57 -6.02 23.56 4.65
CA ARG A 57 -6.03 22.54 3.58
C ARG A 57 -4.64 22.30 3.03
N LEU A 58 -3.84 23.35 2.83
CA LEU A 58 -2.46 23.23 2.35
C LEU A 58 -1.59 22.45 3.34
N LEU A 59 -1.73 22.71 4.65
CA LEU A 59 -1.00 21.97 5.67
C LEU A 59 -1.35 20.47 5.66
N ARG A 60 -2.65 20.12 5.60
CA ARG A 60 -3.07 18.72 5.50
C ARG A 60 -2.57 18.06 4.22
N ASN A 61 -2.69 18.74 3.08
CA ASN A 61 -2.22 18.22 1.80
C ASN A 61 -0.70 18.00 1.81
N ARG A 62 0.06 18.90 2.43
CA ARG A 62 1.51 18.74 2.60
C ARG A 62 1.83 17.47 3.37
N VAL A 63 1.17 17.24 4.51
CA VAL A 63 1.39 16.04 5.33
C VAL A 63 1.00 14.77 4.55
N SER A 64 -0.17 14.75 3.91
CA SER A 64 -0.61 13.58 3.14
C SER A 64 0.30 13.30 1.94
N ALA A 65 0.80 14.33 1.26
CA ALA A 65 1.75 14.17 0.17
C ALA A 65 3.11 13.65 0.67
N GLN A 66 3.58 14.12 1.83
CA GLN A 66 4.80 13.62 2.46
C GLN A 66 4.64 12.14 2.85
N GLN A 67 3.56 11.78 3.54
CA GLN A 67 3.27 10.41 3.93
C GLN A 67 3.18 9.48 2.71
N ALA A 68 2.56 9.92 1.61
CA ALA A 68 2.50 9.12 0.38
C ALA A 68 3.90 8.89 -0.22
N ARG A 69 4.77 9.91 -0.20
CA ARG A 69 6.17 9.79 -0.65
C ARG A 69 6.97 8.86 0.26
N GLU A 70 6.81 8.98 1.57
CA GLU A 70 7.48 8.13 2.55
C GLU A 70 7.04 6.67 2.42
N ARG A 71 5.74 6.41 2.25
CA ARG A 71 5.24 5.05 1.96
C ARG A 71 5.83 4.48 0.69
N LYS A 72 5.86 5.25 -0.41
CA LYS A 72 6.48 4.81 -1.67
C LYS A 72 7.97 4.53 -1.49
N LYS A 73 8.69 5.38 -0.75
CA LYS A 73 10.11 5.20 -0.46
C LYS A 73 10.37 3.93 0.35
N ALA A 74 9.57 3.68 1.40
CA ALA A 74 9.68 2.47 2.20
C ALA A 74 9.46 1.21 1.36
N TYR A 75 8.39 1.18 0.56
CA TYR A 75 8.10 0.04 -0.31
C TYR A 75 9.23 -0.25 -1.31
N LEU A 76 9.80 0.80 -1.93
CA LEU A 76 10.93 0.62 -2.84
C LEU A 76 12.17 0.08 -2.10
N ASN A 77 12.49 0.62 -0.94
CA ASN A 77 13.60 0.13 -0.12
C ASN A 77 13.41 -1.35 0.28
N ASP A 78 12.20 -1.73 0.68
CA ASP A 78 11.88 -3.10 1.07
C ASP A 78 11.98 -4.05 -0.12
N LEU A 79 11.56 -3.61 -1.31
CA LEU A 79 11.69 -4.38 -2.54
C LEU A 79 13.16 -4.56 -2.92
N GLU A 80 13.96 -3.49 -2.86
CA GLU A 80 15.41 -3.55 -3.10
C GLU A 80 16.11 -4.49 -2.11
N ALA A 81 15.72 -4.47 -0.83
CA ALA A 81 16.25 -5.38 0.17
C ALA A 81 15.88 -6.84 -0.13
N LYS A 82 14.61 -7.09 -0.48
CA LYS A 82 14.12 -8.44 -0.83
C LYS A 82 14.83 -9.00 -2.06
N VAL A 83 15.10 -8.16 -3.07
CA VAL A 83 15.87 -8.58 -4.26
C VAL A 83 17.27 -9.03 -3.84
N LYS A 84 17.98 -8.23 -3.05
CA LYS A 84 19.33 -8.60 -2.56
C LYS A 84 19.33 -9.89 -1.75
N ASP A 85 18.34 -10.08 -0.89
CA ASP A 85 18.21 -11.30 -0.09
C ASP A 85 17.95 -12.53 -0.96
N LEU A 86 17.12 -12.39 -2.00
CA LEU A 86 16.84 -13.46 -2.94
C LEU A 86 18.05 -13.78 -3.83
N GLU A 87 18.77 -12.77 -4.29
CA GLU A 87 20.02 -12.94 -5.04
C GLU A 87 21.07 -13.69 -4.21
N ALA A 88 21.26 -13.31 -2.95
CA ALA A 88 22.20 -13.98 -2.05
C ALA A 88 21.81 -15.45 -1.81
N LYS A 89 20.53 -15.73 -1.56
CA LYS A 89 20.02 -17.10 -1.39
C LYS A 89 20.17 -17.92 -2.66
N ASN A 90 19.96 -17.31 -3.83
CA ASN A 90 20.10 -18.02 -5.08
C ASN A 90 21.57 -18.42 -5.31
N SER A 91 22.51 -17.51 -5.11
CA SER A 91 23.95 -17.82 -5.18
C SER A 91 24.35 -18.94 -4.21
N GLU A 92 23.87 -18.89 -2.96
CA GLU A 92 24.14 -19.94 -1.97
C GLU A 92 23.59 -21.31 -2.41
N LEU A 93 22.38 -21.35 -2.97
CA LEU A 93 21.78 -22.58 -3.46
C LEU A 93 22.50 -23.13 -4.70
N GLU A 94 22.93 -22.25 -5.62
CA GLU A 94 23.71 -22.61 -6.80
C GLU A 94 25.07 -23.20 -6.40
N GLU A 95 25.77 -22.63 -5.41
CA GLU A 95 27.02 -23.16 -4.87
C GLU A 95 26.84 -24.55 -4.24
N ARG A 96 25.78 -24.72 -3.44
CA ARG A 96 25.44 -26.01 -2.83
C ARG A 96 25.10 -27.06 -3.90
N MET A 97 24.32 -26.67 -4.90
CA MET A 97 23.95 -27.53 -6.02
C MET A 97 25.18 -27.97 -6.81
N SER A 98 26.09 -27.04 -7.12
CA SER A 98 27.35 -27.32 -7.81
C SER A 98 28.21 -28.31 -7.00
N THR A 99 28.36 -28.08 -5.69
CA THR A 99 29.10 -28.98 -4.80
C THR A 99 28.53 -30.39 -4.84
N LEU A 100 27.21 -30.53 -4.64
CA LEU A 100 26.54 -31.83 -4.64
C LEU A 100 26.59 -32.52 -6.02
N GLN A 101 26.47 -31.76 -7.11
CA GLN A 101 26.60 -32.31 -8.46
C GLN A 101 28.00 -32.86 -8.72
N ASN A 102 29.04 -32.13 -8.30
CA ASN A 102 30.43 -32.57 -8.43
C ASN A 102 30.68 -33.84 -7.61
N GLU A 103 30.23 -33.88 -6.36
CA GLU A 103 30.31 -35.09 -5.52
C GLU A 103 29.57 -36.28 -6.15
N ASN A 104 28.35 -36.07 -6.66
CA ASN A 104 27.58 -37.12 -7.30
C ASN A 104 28.27 -37.66 -8.55
N ASN A 105 28.83 -36.77 -9.38
CA ASN A 105 29.57 -37.15 -10.57
C ASN A 105 30.83 -37.95 -10.22
N MET A 106 31.58 -37.53 -9.20
CA MET A 106 32.75 -38.27 -8.71
C MET A 106 32.37 -39.68 -8.25
N LEU A 107 31.28 -39.83 -7.50
CA LEU A 107 30.81 -41.13 -7.02
C LEU A 107 30.29 -42.04 -8.13
N ARG A 108 29.77 -41.48 -9.24
CA ARG A 108 29.30 -42.26 -10.41
C ARG A 108 30.43 -42.71 -11.33
N GLN A 109 31.62 -42.13 -11.21
CA GLN A 109 32.80 -42.48 -12.02
C GLN A 109 33.70 -43.55 -11.39
N VAL A 110 33.38 -43.98 -10.16
CA VAL A 110 33.98 -45.14 -9.47
C VAL A 110 33.13 -46.38 -9.74
#